data_AF-D7CCE4-F1
#
_entry.id   AF-D7CCE4-F1
#
_cell.length_a   1.000
_cell.length_b   1.000
_cell.length_c   1.000
_cell.angle_alpha   90.00
_cell.angle_beta   90.00
_cell.angle_gamma   90.00
#
_symmetry.space_group_name_H-M   'P 1'
#
loop_
_entity.id
_entity.type
_entity.pdbx_description
1 polymer ?
#
loop_
_entity_poly.entity_id
_entity_poly.type
_entity_poly.pdbx_seq_one_letter_code
_entity_poly.pdbx_strand_id
1 'polypeptide(L)'
;MRERTSYAVAAALLCGLLSAPGGAAAAREGLPQERPTGWATAGPGTTGGAGAAPDSTYAVRTRAELKAALANHGDPTAPKVITVRGTIHGNQTDDGRLLGAQDYAPGWDLTRYMDCFGPDGTAWSDDRYEWCKRMRTLRITGSNAQKQQIQLTVPSNTTVLGAGDDAALLGVDLTVNTGQNIIIRNLGFEAPIDHFPSWDPGDGDQGAWNARFDAMSVVTGRNLWIDHCAFGDGRYPNSQAPTDFHGKPVERHDGLLDMEDATDFVTVSYSRFTDHEKTVLIGSGDGKGDRDRGHLRITFHHNLFADTAQRSPRVRFGQVHAYNNYFRGATDDPDYPMRGPGLGGSSYFLGVGLESKLVSEYNAFDHTGPGASPDIVLANFHGHQFTDTGSWYRGRRIDVNALARRTFETAAAKARDEAQSSGTEPPEWATRTFTTDVGWSPADVYRYRPLRSAAAVRHTVLRDAGPTISNQINFPPTPNSSSPIA
;
A
#
# COMPACT_ATOMS: atom_id res chain seq x y z
N MET A 1 -52.34 72.90 -33.18
CA MET A 1 -51.74 73.25 -34.50
C MET A 1 -50.83 72.10 -34.88
N ARG A 2 -51.23 71.30 -35.89
CA ARG A 2 -50.48 70.25 -36.65
C ARG A 2 -49.88 69.07 -35.83
N GLU A 3 -50.56 67.92 -35.74
CA GLU A 3 -50.49 66.76 -36.66
C GLU A 3 -49.07 66.24 -36.97
N ARG A 4 -48.74 65.03 -36.49
CA ARG A 4 -48.60 63.82 -37.32
C ARG A 4 -48.40 62.53 -36.51
N THR A 5 -49.05 61.51 -37.05
CA THR A 5 -49.24 60.10 -36.69
C THR A 5 -47.96 59.26 -36.73
N SER A 6 -47.84 58.22 -35.89
CA SER A 6 -47.67 56.80 -36.30
C SER A 6 -47.34 55.86 -35.13
N TYR A 7 -47.91 54.66 -35.20
CA TYR A 7 -47.90 53.57 -34.21
C TYR A 7 -46.54 52.88 -34.04
N ALA A 8 -46.20 52.46 -32.81
CA ALA A 8 -45.26 51.36 -32.57
C ALA A 8 -45.52 50.67 -31.22
N VAL A 9 -45.95 49.41 -31.32
CA VAL A 9 -45.75 48.23 -30.47
C VAL A 9 -45.16 48.44 -29.06
N ALA A 10 -45.91 48.01 -28.04
CA ALA A 10 -45.42 47.82 -26.69
C ALA A 10 -44.41 46.65 -26.63
N ALA A 11 -43.15 46.96 -26.34
CA ALA A 11 -42.15 45.98 -25.93
C ALA A 11 -41.85 46.17 -24.44
N ALA A 12 -42.16 45.15 -23.64
CA ALA A 12 -41.80 45.10 -22.24
C ALA A 12 -40.28 44.97 -22.09
N LEU A 13 -39.67 45.87 -21.30
CA LEU A 13 -38.28 45.77 -20.87
C LEU A 13 -38.12 44.58 -19.91
N LEU A 14 -37.54 43.49 -20.39
CA LEU A 14 -36.89 42.49 -19.53
C LEU A 14 -35.48 43.01 -19.18
N CYS A 15 -35.22 43.23 -17.89
CA CYS A 15 -33.86 43.39 -17.38
C CYS A 15 -33.11 42.06 -17.56
N GLY A 16 -32.19 42.00 -18.53
CA GLY A 16 -31.22 40.92 -18.67
C GLY A 16 -30.13 41.04 -17.60
N LEU A 17 -30.19 40.19 -16.57
CA LEU A 17 -29.05 39.91 -15.70
C LEU A 17 -28.10 38.97 -16.45
N LEU A 18 -26.95 39.49 -16.85
CA LEU A 18 -25.81 38.70 -17.32
C LEU A 18 -25.26 37.89 -16.14
N SER A 19 -25.60 36.60 -16.09
CA SER A 19 -24.96 35.62 -15.21
C SER A 19 -23.61 35.20 -15.80
N ALA A 20 -22.53 35.64 -15.17
CA ALA A 20 -21.18 35.10 -15.40
C ALA A 20 -21.01 33.78 -14.61
N PRO A 21 -20.34 32.74 -15.16
CA PRO A 21 -20.10 31.50 -14.45
C PRO A 21 -18.86 31.64 -13.55
N GLY A 22 -19.08 32.13 -12.33
CA GLY A 22 -18.06 32.09 -11.27
C GLY A 22 -18.08 30.74 -10.57
N GLY A 23 -17.54 29.71 -11.21
CA GLY A 23 -17.28 28.40 -10.60
C GLY A 23 -16.11 28.49 -9.62
N ALA A 24 -16.38 28.94 -8.40
CA ALA A 24 -15.54 28.62 -7.25
C ALA A 24 -16.00 27.24 -6.76
N ALA A 25 -15.31 26.19 -7.21
CA ALA A 25 -15.40 24.89 -6.56
C ALA A 25 -14.91 25.09 -5.12
N ALA A 26 -15.86 25.07 -4.17
CA ALA A 26 -15.55 25.08 -2.76
C ALA A 26 -14.63 23.89 -2.47
N ALA A 27 -13.38 24.18 -2.16
CA ALA A 27 -12.51 23.23 -1.51
C ALA A 27 -13.27 22.70 -0.29
N ARG A 28 -13.18 21.39 -0.02
CA ARG A 28 -13.48 20.86 1.32
C ARG A 28 -12.44 21.42 2.30
N GLU A 29 -12.59 22.69 2.66
CA GLU A 29 -12.09 23.21 3.93
C GLU A 29 -12.95 22.58 5.02
N GLY A 30 -12.37 21.63 5.77
CA GLY A 30 -13.03 21.05 6.94
C GLY A 30 -13.01 19.54 7.02
N LEU A 31 -11.87 18.89 6.79
CA LEU A 31 -11.61 17.71 7.64
C LEU A 31 -11.53 18.25 9.08
N PRO A 32 -12.27 17.68 10.05
CA PRO A 32 -12.14 18.13 11.43
C PRO A 32 -10.67 18.04 11.84
N GLN A 33 -10.25 18.84 12.83
CA GLN A 33 -8.93 18.73 13.44
C GLN A 33 -8.86 17.42 14.25
N GLU A 34 -8.88 16.31 13.53
CA GLU A 34 -8.85 14.96 14.05
C GLU A 34 -7.44 14.69 14.56
N ARG A 35 -7.38 13.98 15.67
CA ARG A 35 -6.15 13.45 16.23
C ARG A 35 -6.13 11.96 15.97
N PRO A 36 -4.95 11.34 15.80
CA PRO A 36 -4.88 9.89 15.71
C PRO A 36 -5.47 9.24 16.95
N THR A 37 -6.05 8.06 16.77
CA THR A 37 -6.24 7.07 17.83
C THR A 37 -5.19 5.99 17.63
N GLY A 38 -4.82 5.22 18.66
CA GLY A 38 -3.88 4.11 18.48
C GLY A 38 -2.43 4.49 18.78
N TRP A 39 -1.51 3.65 18.30
CA TRP A 39 -0.09 3.75 18.64
C TRP A 39 0.59 5.06 18.24
N ALA A 40 0.05 5.80 17.25
CA ALA A 40 0.55 7.14 16.90
C ALA A 40 0.36 8.17 18.03
N THR A 41 -0.48 7.88 19.03
CA THR A 41 -0.65 8.74 20.22
C THR A 41 0.41 8.54 21.29
N ALA A 42 1.25 7.50 21.18
CA ALA A 42 2.25 7.18 22.18
C ALA A 42 3.42 8.18 22.19
N GLY A 43 4.07 8.31 23.34
CA GLY A 43 5.19 9.24 23.52
C GLY A 43 4.77 10.70 23.28
N PRO A 44 5.47 11.46 22.42
CA PRO A 44 5.10 12.84 22.11
C PRO A 44 3.81 12.95 21.26
N GLY A 45 3.28 11.82 20.77
CA GLY A 45 2.18 11.78 19.84
C GLY A 45 2.58 12.22 18.42
N THR A 46 1.58 12.38 17.56
CA THR A 46 1.77 12.81 16.16
C THR A 46 1.00 14.10 15.90
N THR A 47 1.72 15.16 15.59
CA THR A 47 1.21 16.49 15.21
C THR A 47 1.63 16.92 13.80
N GLY A 48 2.50 16.16 13.13
CA GLY A 48 2.98 16.47 11.78
C GLY A 48 3.69 17.82 11.72
N GLY A 49 3.32 18.61 10.71
CA GLY A 49 3.81 19.98 10.50
C GLY A 49 3.11 21.06 11.33
N ALA A 50 2.44 20.71 12.43
CA ALA A 50 1.85 21.71 13.32
C ALA A 50 2.90 22.75 13.75
N GLY A 51 2.55 24.03 13.64
CA GLY A 51 3.48 25.14 13.90
C GLY A 51 4.35 25.53 12.70
N ALA A 52 4.08 25.00 11.50
CA ALA A 52 4.71 25.46 10.27
C ALA A 52 4.55 26.98 10.10
N ALA A 53 5.64 27.63 9.74
CA ALA A 53 5.63 29.03 9.36
C ALA A 53 4.84 29.22 8.04
N PRO A 54 4.32 30.43 7.76
CA PRO A 54 3.57 30.69 6.53
C PRO A 54 4.33 30.33 5.24
N ASP A 55 5.67 30.48 5.24
CA ASP A 55 6.57 30.13 4.14
C ASP A 55 6.98 28.64 4.10
N SER A 56 6.62 27.86 5.13
CA SER A 56 6.70 26.39 5.19
C SER A 56 5.34 25.72 4.97
N THR A 57 4.41 26.44 4.33
CA THR A 57 3.12 25.92 3.86
C THR A 57 3.10 25.93 2.34
N TYR A 58 2.99 24.75 1.73
CA TYR A 58 3.13 24.54 0.30
C TYR A 58 1.84 24.04 -0.32
N ALA A 59 1.58 24.45 -1.57
CA ALA A 59 0.60 23.81 -2.44
C ALA A 59 1.34 23.34 -3.70
N VAL A 60 1.31 22.03 -3.96
CA VAL A 60 2.13 21.38 -4.99
C VAL A 60 1.25 20.61 -5.98
N ARG A 61 1.65 20.64 -7.25
CA ARG A 61 1.01 19.98 -8.40
C ARG A 61 1.99 19.18 -9.25
N THR A 62 3.29 19.34 -9.01
CA THR A 62 4.33 18.63 -9.77
C THR A 62 5.30 17.92 -8.84
N ARG A 63 6.04 16.96 -9.40
CA ARG A 63 7.09 16.26 -8.65
C ARG A 63 8.18 17.23 -8.17
N ALA A 64 8.58 18.19 -9.02
CA ALA A 64 9.60 19.17 -8.67
C ALA A 64 9.17 20.06 -7.49
N GLU A 65 7.91 20.51 -7.49
CA GLU A 65 7.34 21.29 -6.38
C GLU A 65 7.27 20.47 -5.09
N LEU A 66 6.81 19.21 -5.15
CA LEU A 66 6.79 18.32 -3.99
C LEU A 66 8.20 18.10 -3.42
N LYS A 67 9.19 17.82 -4.29
CA LYS A 67 10.58 17.65 -3.88
C LYS A 67 11.15 18.91 -3.21
N ALA A 68 10.87 20.09 -3.75
CA ALA A 68 11.30 21.37 -3.17
C ALA A 68 10.61 21.64 -1.82
N ALA A 69 9.31 21.36 -1.71
CA ALA A 69 8.55 21.50 -0.46
C ALA A 69 9.08 20.56 0.64
N LEU A 70 9.45 19.32 0.29
CA LEU A 70 10.08 18.38 1.23
C LEU A 70 11.44 18.89 1.73
N ALA A 71 12.22 19.56 0.88
CA ALA A 71 13.48 20.17 1.26
C ALA A 71 13.33 21.42 2.14
N ASN A 72 12.15 22.06 2.10
CA ASN A 72 11.73 23.16 2.98
C ASN A 72 12.82 24.25 3.15
N HIS A 73 13.19 24.89 2.05
CA HIS A 73 14.22 25.95 2.00
C HIS A 73 15.60 25.54 2.56
N GLY A 74 15.90 24.25 2.55
CA GLY A 74 17.15 23.69 3.08
C GLY A 74 17.09 23.25 4.54
N ASP A 75 15.93 23.41 5.21
CA ASP A 75 15.66 22.87 6.54
C ASP A 75 14.55 21.81 6.48
N PRO A 76 14.86 20.58 6.04
CA PRO A 76 13.86 19.54 5.86
C PRO A 76 13.21 19.08 7.17
N THR A 77 13.77 19.34 8.35
CA THR A 77 13.19 18.86 9.62
C THR A 77 12.35 19.90 10.35
N ALA A 78 12.38 21.17 9.93
CA ALA A 78 11.45 22.18 10.44
C ALA A 78 9.98 21.83 10.12
N PRO A 79 9.01 22.22 10.97
CA PRO A 79 7.60 21.95 10.73
C PRO A 79 7.11 22.48 9.38
N LYS A 80 6.44 21.65 8.58
CA LYS A 80 5.93 22.02 7.26
C LYS A 80 4.61 21.33 6.90
N VAL A 81 3.77 22.04 6.15
CA VAL A 81 2.51 21.51 5.61
C VAL A 81 2.58 21.53 4.08
N ILE A 82 2.33 20.40 3.44
CA ILE A 82 2.37 20.23 1.99
C ILE A 82 0.98 19.78 1.53
N THR A 83 0.33 20.60 0.72
CA THR A 83 -0.97 20.28 0.12
C THR A 83 -0.77 19.83 -1.33
N VAL A 84 -1.04 18.56 -1.64
CA VAL A 84 -1.02 18.01 -3.00
C VAL A 84 -2.34 18.34 -3.70
N ARG A 85 -2.27 18.86 -4.93
CA ARG A 85 -3.44 19.20 -5.74
C ARG A 85 -3.39 18.45 -7.07
N GLY A 86 -4.40 17.62 -7.34
CA GLY A 86 -4.41 16.72 -8.49
C GLY A 86 -3.30 15.67 -8.44
N THR A 87 -2.86 15.20 -9.60
CA THR A 87 -1.93 14.08 -9.71
C THR A 87 -0.46 14.51 -9.85
N ILE A 88 0.42 13.88 -9.08
CA ILE A 88 1.87 14.04 -9.19
C ILE A 88 2.47 12.70 -9.63
N HIS A 89 3.17 12.69 -10.77
CA HIS A 89 3.77 11.49 -11.32
C HIS A 89 5.24 11.35 -10.90
N GLY A 90 5.63 10.19 -10.35
CA GLY A 90 7.01 9.91 -9.95
C GLY A 90 7.99 9.89 -11.13
N ASN A 91 7.53 9.40 -12.28
CA ASN A 91 8.31 9.35 -13.52
C ASN A 91 8.36 10.69 -14.27
N GLN A 92 7.83 11.79 -13.72
CA GLN A 92 7.80 13.09 -14.41
C GLN A 92 9.14 13.84 -14.29
N THR A 93 9.70 14.25 -15.42
CA THR A 93 10.83 15.19 -15.51
C THR A 93 10.40 16.63 -15.23
N ASP A 94 11.36 17.53 -15.01
CA ASP A 94 11.08 18.94 -14.71
C ASP A 94 10.34 19.68 -15.85
N ASP A 95 10.47 19.20 -17.10
CA ASP A 95 9.75 19.71 -18.28
C ASP A 95 8.37 19.05 -18.49
N GLY A 96 7.96 18.14 -17.59
CA GLY A 96 6.64 17.51 -17.58
C GLY A 96 6.53 16.20 -18.36
N ARG A 97 7.59 15.74 -19.04
CA ARG A 97 7.61 14.45 -19.75
C ARG A 97 7.60 13.27 -18.77
N LEU A 98 6.95 12.16 -19.15
CA LEU A 98 6.96 10.92 -18.37
C LEU A 98 8.06 9.99 -18.89
N LEU A 99 8.95 9.56 -17.99
CA LEU A 99 10.00 8.59 -18.26
C LEU A 99 9.44 7.16 -18.28
N GLY A 100 9.95 6.34 -19.19
CA GLY A 100 9.72 4.90 -19.22
C GLY A 100 11.03 4.10 -19.13
N ALA A 101 10.92 2.78 -19.23
CA ALA A 101 12.07 1.87 -19.10
C ALA A 101 13.27 2.23 -20.01
N GLN A 102 13.00 2.65 -21.26
CA GLN A 102 14.06 3.00 -22.21
C GLN A 102 14.77 4.31 -21.84
N ASP A 103 14.13 5.24 -21.14
CA ASP A 103 14.79 6.45 -20.65
C ASP A 103 15.79 6.13 -19.53
N TYR A 104 15.45 5.17 -18.66
CA TYR A 104 16.30 4.75 -17.55
C TYR A 104 17.44 3.82 -17.99
N ALA A 105 17.18 2.95 -18.97
CA ALA A 105 18.16 1.99 -19.47
C ALA A 105 17.95 1.71 -20.97
N PRO A 106 18.56 2.51 -21.86
CA PRO A 106 18.44 2.32 -23.30
C PRO A 106 18.91 0.93 -23.77
N GLY A 107 18.00 0.22 -24.43
CA GLY A 107 18.20 -1.15 -24.90
C GLY A 107 17.85 -2.23 -23.87
N TRP A 108 17.22 -1.87 -22.74
CA TRP A 108 16.60 -2.85 -21.85
C TRP A 108 15.49 -3.62 -22.56
N ASP A 109 15.41 -4.92 -22.32
CA ASP A 109 14.40 -5.79 -22.90
C ASP A 109 14.15 -6.94 -21.91
N LEU A 110 12.92 -6.99 -21.36
CA LEU A 110 12.53 -7.98 -20.36
C LEU A 110 12.55 -9.40 -20.95
N THR A 111 12.10 -9.58 -22.20
CA THR A 111 12.11 -10.89 -22.86
C THR A 111 13.54 -11.41 -23.00
N ARG A 112 14.46 -10.56 -23.47
CA ARG A 112 15.89 -10.91 -23.56
C ARG A 112 16.52 -11.20 -22.21
N TYR A 113 16.08 -10.50 -21.15
CA TYR A 113 16.52 -10.79 -19.79
C TYR A 113 16.03 -12.17 -19.32
N MET A 114 14.76 -12.51 -19.58
CA MET A 114 14.19 -13.82 -19.25
C MET A 114 14.88 -14.96 -19.99
N ASP A 115 15.19 -14.78 -21.29
CA ASP A 115 15.88 -15.79 -22.10
C ASP A 115 17.20 -16.26 -21.48
N CYS A 116 17.83 -15.44 -20.64
CA CYS A 116 19.09 -15.76 -19.97
C CYS A 116 18.97 -16.81 -18.85
N PHE A 117 17.78 -17.05 -18.29
CA PHE A 117 17.52 -18.02 -17.20
C PHE A 117 17.28 -19.46 -17.66
N GLY A 118 17.27 -19.73 -18.96
CA GLY A 118 16.86 -21.01 -19.52
C GLY A 118 15.33 -21.18 -19.53
N PRO A 119 14.80 -22.23 -20.18
CA PRO A 119 13.37 -22.34 -20.48
C PRO A 119 12.45 -22.43 -19.25
N ASP A 120 12.97 -22.90 -18.11
CA ASP A 120 12.21 -23.09 -16.87
C ASP A 120 12.50 -22.00 -15.82
N GLY A 121 13.32 -21.01 -16.16
CA GLY A 121 13.71 -19.93 -15.25
C GLY A 121 14.76 -20.30 -14.20
N THR A 122 15.25 -21.55 -14.17
CA THR A 122 16.03 -22.05 -13.02
C THR A 122 17.50 -21.62 -12.99
N ALA A 123 18.08 -21.24 -14.14
CA ALA A 123 19.53 -21.05 -14.24
C ALA A 123 19.93 -19.90 -15.16
N TRP A 124 20.36 -18.79 -14.55
CA TRP A 124 20.99 -17.68 -15.26
C TRP A 124 22.34 -18.08 -15.88
N SER A 125 22.59 -17.66 -17.12
CA SER A 125 23.93 -17.65 -17.72
C SER A 125 24.21 -16.36 -18.49
N ASP A 126 25.35 -15.72 -18.19
CA ASP A 126 25.84 -14.54 -18.92
C ASP A 126 26.30 -14.89 -20.35
N ASP A 127 26.61 -16.16 -20.60
CA ASP A 127 27.17 -16.65 -21.87
C ASP A 127 26.11 -17.31 -22.77
N ARG A 128 24.86 -17.43 -22.29
CA ARG A 128 23.78 -18.08 -23.05
C ARG A 128 23.48 -17.33 -24.35
N TYR A 129 23.46 -16.00 -24.27
CA TYR A 129 23.32 -15.12 -25.41
C TYR A 129 24.24 -13.91 -25.23
N GLU A 130 24.71 -13.33 -26.33
CA GLU A 130 25.64 -12.18 -26.31
C GLU A 130 25.11 -10.96 -25.52
N TRP A 131 23.79 -10.85 -25.38
CA TRP A 131 23.14 -9.77 -24.65
C TRP A 131 22.97 -10.03 -23.15
N CYS A 132 23.18 -11.25 -22.64
CA CYS A 132 22.80 -11.60 -21.27
C CYS A 132 23.54 -10.76 -20.22
N LYS A 133 24.86 -10.67 -20.34
CA LYS A 133 25.68 -9.80 -19.48
C LYS A 133 25.22 -8.33 -19.52
N ARG A 134 24.81 -7.85 -20.70
CA ARG A 134 24.27 -6.49 -20.87
C ARG A 134 22.91 -6.36 -20.18
N MET A 135 21.99 -7.32 -20.31
CA MET A 135 20.68 -7.28 -19.66
C MET A 135 20.79 -7.25 -18.14
N ARG A 136 21.66 -8.07 -17.54
CA ARG A 136 21.93 -8.00 -16.09
C ARG A 136 22.39 -6.60 -15.67
N THR A 137 23.31 -6.02 -16.43
CA THR A 137 23.83 -4.68 -16.15
C THR A 137 22.72 -3.64 -16.26
N LEU A 138 21.96 -3.64 -17.36
CA LEU A 138 20.87 -2.71 -17.62
C LEU A 138 19.74 -2.81 -16.58
N ARG A 139 19.40 -4.02 -16.12
CA ARG A 139 18.44 -4.21 -15.03
C ARG A 139 18.86 -3.47 -13.76
N ILE A 140 20.11 -3.67 -13.34
CA ILE A 140 20.64 -3.06 -12.11
C ILE A 140 20.75 -1.55 -12.26
N THR A 141 21.35 -1.07 -13.35
CA THR A 141 21.54 0.38 -13.56
C THR A 141 20.21 1.09 -13.80
N GLY A 142 19.30 0.48 -14.55
CA GLY A 142 17.95 0.98 -14.80
C GLY A 142 17.11 1.08 -13.53
N SER A 143 17.07 0.01 -12.71
CA SER A 143 16.39 0.02 -11.41
C SER A 143 16.94 1.12 -10.49
N ASN A 144 18.26 1.32 -10.47
CA ASN A 144 18.88 2.39 -9.68
C ASN A 144 18.54 3.79 -10.21
N ALA A 145 18.53 3.98 -11.53
CA ALA A 145 18.16 5.25 -12.15
C ALA A 145 16.68 5.58 -11.90
N GLN A 146 15.79 4.58 -12.05
CA GLN A 146 14.38 4.72 -11.72
C GLN A 146 14.20 5.08 -10.25
N LYS A 147 14.86 4.36 -9.33
CA LYS A 147 14.81 4.68 -7.89
C LYS A 147 15.17 6.14 -7.61
N GLN A 148 16.27 6.63 -8.16
CA GLN A 148 16.71 8.02 -7.97
C GLN A 148 15.68 9.04 -8.45
N GLN A 149 14.87 8.66 -9.45
CA GLN A 149 13.82 9.51 -9.98
C GLN A 149 12.54 9.43 -9.15
N ILE A 150 12.01 8.23 -8.88
CA ILE A 150 10.67 8.08 -8.30
C ILE A 150 10.65 8.19 -6.77
N GLN A 151 11.80 8.00 -6.12
CA GLN A 151 11.88 8.03 -4.66
C GLN A 151 11.83 9.46 -4.12
N LEU A 152 10.88 9.71 -3.21
CA LEU A 152 10.78 10.96 -2.46
C LEU A 152 10.72 10.67 -0.97
N THR A 153 11.62 11.27 -0.19
CA THR A 153 11.71 11.02 1.25
C THR A 153 10.98 12.10 2.03
N VAL A 154 10.05 11.72 2.89
CA VAL A 154 9.34 12.60 3.83
C VAL A 154 10.17 12.75 5.11
N PRO A 155 10.65 13.97 5.43
CA PRO A 155 11.40 14.23 6.64
C PRO A 155 10.49 14.48 7.84
N SER A 156 11.09 14.60 9.02
CA SER A 156 10.37 14.84 10.27
C SER A 156 9.52 16.11 10.25
N ASN A 157 8.51 16.16 11.13
CA ASN A 157 7.61 17.29 11.35
C ASN A 157 6.91 17.74 10.05
N THR A 158 6.34 16.78 9.34
CA THR A 158 5.74 17.02 8.02
C THR A 158 4.29 16.56 8.00
N THR A 159 3.41 17.41 7.49
CA THR A 159 2.02 17.05 7.15
C THR A 159 1.86 17.10 5.63
N VAL A 160 1.55 15.97 4.99
CA VAL A 160 1.19 15.90 3.58
C VAL A 160 -0.31 15.62 3.48
N LEU A 161 -1.03 16.50 2.78
CA LEU A 161 -2.49 16.43 2.64
C LEU A 161 -2.86 16.47 1.17
N GLY A 162 -3.70 15.56 0.70
CA GLY A 162 -4.34 15.74 -0.60
C GLY A 162 -5.51 16.71 -0.52
N ALA A 163 -5.63 17.60 -1.50
CA ALA A 163 -6.77 18.48 -1.68
C ALA A 163 -7.80 17.84 -2.61
N GLY A 164 -9.08 18.01 -2.29
CA GLY A 164 -10.16 17.45 -3.10
C GLY A 164 -10.23 15.92 -3.00
N ASP A 165 -10.77 15.29 -4.03
CA ASP A 165 -10.93 13.84 -4.19
C ASP A 165 -10.02 13.25 -5.29
N ASP A 166 -9.21 14.09 -5.95
CA ASP A 166 -8.35 13.74 -7.08
C ASP A 166 -6.84 13.84 -6.77
N ALA A 167 -6.46 14.21 -5.54
CA ALA A 167 -5.07 14.28 -5.13
C ALA A 167 -4.44 12.89 -5.05
N ALA A 168 -3.43 12.63 -5.87
CA ALA A 168 -2.74 11.34 -5.90
C ALA A 168 -1.26 11.45 -6.27
N LEU A 169 -0.46 10.53 -5.73
CA LEU A 169 0.90 10.24 -6.17
C LEU A 169 0.86 9.01 -7.07
N LEU A 170 1.30 9.17 -8.31
CA LEU A 170 1.25 8.13 -9.33
C LEU A 170 2.65 7.59 -9.62
N GLY A 171 2.94 6.37 -9.17
CA GLY A 171 4.23 5.72 -9.33
C GLY A 171 5.38 6.44 -8.60
N VAL A 172 5.08 7.04 -7.44
CA VAL A 172 6.07 7.60 -6.51
C VAL A 172 6.41 6.54 -5.46
N ASP A 173 7.69 6.32 -5.19
CA ASP A 173 8.17 5.56 -4.04
C ASP A 173 8.33 6.53 -2.85
N LEU A 174 7.26 6.70 -2.07
CA LEU A 174 7.27 7.64 -0.94
C LEU A 174 7.90 6.99 0.28
N THR A 175 9.03 7.51 0.75
CA THR A 175 9.75 6.87 1.87
C THR A 175 9.80 7.75 3.11
N VAL A 176 9.80 7.12 4.28
CA VAL A 176 10.17 7.74 5.56
C VAL A 176 11.38 6.99 6.08
N ASN A 177 12.53 7.64 6.08
CA ASN A 177 13.79 7.07 6.56
C ASN A 177 14.21 7.82 7.82
N THR A 178 14.09 7.19 8.99
CA THR A 178 14.36 7.77 10.33
C THR A 178 13.48 8.97 10.73
N GLY A 179 12.57 9.40 9.84
CA GLY A 179 11.70 10.55 10.04
C GLY A 179 10.69 10.33 11.17
N GLN A 180 10.33 11.40 11.86
CA GLN A 180 9.42 11.35 13.00
C GLN A 180 8.36 12.42 12.93
N ASN A 181 7.21 12.17 13.58
CA ASN A 181 6.12 13.13 13.68
C ASN A 181 5.59 13.53 12.29
N ILE A 182 4.99 12.57 11.59
CA ILE A 182 4.53 12.73 10.20
C ILE A 182 3.04 12.41 10.09
N ILE A 183 2.31 13.24 9.36
CA ILE A 183 0.90 13.04 9.03
C ILE A 183 0.79 12.95 7.50
N ILE A 184 0.11 11.93 7.00
CA ILE A 184 -0.24 11.79 5.57
C ILE A 184 -1.74 11.54 5.50
N ARG A 185 -2.49 12.42 4.83
CA ARG A 185 -3.95 12.27 4.75
C ARG A 185 -4.57 12.61 3.41
N ASN A 186 -5.73 12.00 3.15
CA ASN A 186 -6.58 12.29 1.99
C ASN A 186 -5.82 12.22 0.66
N LEU A 187 -4.95 11.23 0.50
CA LEU A 187 -4.03 11.13 -0.63
C LEU A 187 -4.10 9.74 -1.25
N GLY A 188 -4.26 9.68 -2.57
CA GLY A 188 -4.15 8.44 -3.35
C GLY A 188 -2.70 8.09 -3.68
N PHE A 189 -2.42 6.80 -3.75
CA PHE A 189 -1.12 6.23 -4.07
C PHE A 189 -1.29 5.10 -5.07
N GLU A 190 -0.91 5.35 -6.32
CA GLU A 190 -0.75 4.26 -7.28
C GLU A 190 0.66 3.68 -7.14
N ALA A 191 0.73 2.37 -6.92
CA ALA A 191 1.97 1.63 -6.74
C ALA A 191 2.96 1.88 -7.91
N PRO A 192 4.27 2.05 -7.65
CA PRO A 192 5.23 2.19 -8.71
C PRO A 192 5.44 0.85 -9.43
N ILE A 193 5.29 0.87 -10.76
CA ILE A 193 5.79 -0.20 -11.62
C ILE A 193 7.32 -0.19 -11.60
N ASP A 194 7.95 -1.25 -11.10
CA ASP A 194 9.36 -1.52 -11.35
C ASP A 194 9.53 -1.94 -12.82
N HIS A 195 10.27 -1.16 -13.60
CA HIS A 195 10.56 -1.51 -15.00
C HIS A 195 11.62 -2.62 -15.12
N PHE A 196 12.30 -2.94 -14.02
CA PHE A 196 13.47 -3.79 -13.95
C PHE A 196 13.39 -4.84 -12.82
N PRO A 197 12.24 -5.53 -12.64
CA PRO A 197 12.07 -6.49 -11.56
C PRO A 197 13.11 -7.61 -11.68
N SER A 198 13.45 -8.22 -10.55
CA SER A 198 14.42 -9.31 -10.49
C SER A 198 13.71 -10.65 -10.41
N TRP A 199 14.16 -11.63 -11.18
CA TRP A 199 13.77 -13.02 -10.98
C TRP A 199 14.72 -13.70 -10.00
N ASP A 200 14.17 -14.39 -9.01
CA ASP A 200 14.92 -15.26 -8.09
C ASP A 200 14.40 -16.70 -8.20
N PRO A 201 15.16 -17.64 -8.80
CA PRO A 201 14.73 -19.03 -8.93
C PRO A 201 14.69 -19.79 -7.59
N GLY A 202 15.31 -19.24 -6.53
CA GLY A 202 15.30 -19.83 -5.20
C GLY A 202 14.20 -19.31 -4.28
N ASP A 203 13.42 -18.32 -4.71
CA ASP A 203 12.33 -17.73 -3.92
C ASP A 203 11.05 -18.58 -4.03
N GLY A 204 10.87 -19.48 -3.07
CA GLY A 204 9.79 -20.47 -3.06
C GLY A 204 10.04 -21.64 -4.01
N ASP A 205 9.05 -22.54 -4.13
CA ASP A 205 9.22 -23.83 -4.81
C ASP A 205 9.38 -23.72 -6.35
N GLN A 206 9.04 -22.56 -6.93
CA GLN A 206 9.06 -22.32 -8.38
C GLN A 206 9.84 -21.04 -8.74
N GLY A 207 10.47 -20.39 -7.77
CA GLY A 207 11.02 -19.04 -7.91
C GLY A 207 9.94 -17.95 -7.91
N ALA A 208 10.38 -16.69 -7.80
CA ALA A 208 9.50 -15.53 -7.80
C ALA A 208 10.11 -14.28 -8.46
N TRP A 209 9.24 -13.44 -9.03
CA TRP A 209 9.57 -12.09 -9.45
C TRP A 209 9.47 -11.13 -8.26
N ASN A 210 10.48 -10.30 -8.10
CA ASN A 210 10.61 -9.34 -7.02
C ASN A 210 10.85 -7.95 -7.61
N ALA A 211 9.83 -7.10 -7.52
CA ALA A 211 9.94 -5.67 -7.72
C ALA A 211 10.55 -4.99 -6.49
N ARG A 212 11.02 -3.75 -6.63
CA ARG A 212 11.78 -3.04 -5.60
C ARG A 212 10.99 -1.98 -4.83
N PHE A 213 9.89 -1.49 -5.37
CA PHE A 213 9.32 -0.21 -4.97
C PHE A 213 7.95 -0.38 -4.34
N ASP A 214 7.79 0.24 -3.17
CA ASP A 214 6.51 0.33 -2.50
C ASP A 214 5.80 1.63 -2.88
N ALA A 215 4.47 1.68 -2.77
CA ALA A 215 3.77 2.96 -2.81
C ALA A 215 4.21 3.87 -1.64
N MET A 216 4.41 3.28 -0.46
CA MET A 216 5.03 3.93 0.67
C MET A 216 5.84 2.95 1.53
N SER A 217 7.02 3.35 1.99
CA SER A 217 7.81 2.60 2.96
C SER A 217 8.23 3.45 4.16
N VAL A 218 8.29 2.83 5.33
CA VAL A 218 8.75 3.43 6.58
C VAL A 218 9.85 2.57 7.17
N VAL A 219 11.03 3.15 7.29
CA VAL A 219 12.24 2.51 7.79
C VAL A 219 12.74 3.32 8.98
N THR A 220 12.70 2.74 10.17
CA THR A 220 13.09 3.40 11.43
C THR A 220 12.29 4.69 11.73
N GLY A 221 11.10 4.85 11.12
CA GLY A 221 10.24 6.01 11.35
C GLY A 221 9.48 5.93 12.68
N ARG A 222 9.14 7.07 13.30
CA ARG A 222 8.37 7.08 14.56
C ARG A 222 7.27 8.13 14.62
N ASN A 223 6.13 7.80 15.24
CA ASN A 223 4.99 8.71 15.37
C ASN A 223 4.45 9.15 13.99
N LEU A 224 3.79 8.20 13.31
CA LEU A 224 3.19 8.43 11.99
C LEU A 224 1.68 8.24 12.06
N TRP A 225 0.94 9.11 11.36
CA TRP A 225 -0.50 8.95 11.16
C TRP A 225 -0.83 9.00 9.67
N ILE A 226 -1.25 7.87 9.13
CA ILE A 226 -1.65 7.67 7.75
C ILE A 226 -3.16 7.50 7.75
N ASP A 227 -3.90 8.44 7.19
CA ASP A 227 -5.34 8.49 7.40
C ASP A 227 -6.15 8.98 6.20
N HIS A 228 -7.25 8.31 5.89
CA HIS A 228 -8.01 8.59 4.67
C HIS A 228 -7.14 8.53 3.40
N CYS A 229 -6.15 7.65 3.36
CA CYS A 229 -5.36 7.40 2.16
C CYS A 229 -5.97 6.28 1.32
N ALA A 230 -5.56 6.20 0.06
CA ALA A 230 -5.93 5.12 -0.84
C ALA A 230 -4.67 4.58 -1.49
N PHE A 231 -4.51 3.26 -1.53
CA PHE A 231 -3.36 2.56 -2.08
C PHE A 231 -3.83 1.45 -3.01
N GLY A 232 -3.19 1.28 -4.16
CA GLY A 232 -3.47 0.18 -5.09
C GLY A 232 -2.64 0.27 -6.37
N ASP A 233 -2.76 -0.73 -7.25
CA ASP A 233 -2.01 -0.77 -8.52
C ASP A 233 -2.56 0.19 -9.58
N GLY A 234 -3.78 0.70 -9.37
CA GLY A 234 -4.43 1.70 -10.21
C GLY A 234 -4.43 1.30 -11.69
N ARG A 235 -3.73 2.08 -12.51
CA ARG A 235 -3.74 1.95 -13.97
C ARG A 235 -3.06 0.68 -14.49
N TYR A 236 -2.28 -0.02 -13.67
CA TYR A 236 -1.38 -1.08 -14.13
C TYR A 236 -1.55 -2.40 -13.37
N PRO A 237 -2.76 -2.98 -13.28
CA PRO A 237 -2.95 -4.21 -12.52
C PRO A 237 -2.03 -5.34 -13.02
N ASN A 238 -1.67 -6.24 -12.11
CA ASN A 238 -0.68 -7.29 -12.40
C ASN A 238 -1.13 -8.21 -13.55
N SER A 239 -2.44 -8.41 -13.73
CA SER A 239 -3.02 -9.14 -14.87
C SER A 239 -2.64 -8.62 -16.25
N GLN A 240 -2.21 -7.36 -16.36
CA GLN A 240 -1.74 -6.72 -17.60
C GLN A 240 -0.22 -6.78 -17.78
N ALA A 241 0.51 -7.42 -16.87
CA ALA A 241 1.95 -7.60 -17.00
C ALA A 241 2.30 -8.65 -18.07
N PRO A 242 3.50 -8.57 -18.68
CA PRO A 242 4.03 -9.67 -19.49
C PRO A 242 4.05 -10.98 -18.71
N THR A 243 3.90 -12.11 -19.38
CA THR A 243 3.96 -13.43 -18.74
C THR A 243 5.39 -13.94 -18.63
N ASP A 244 5.70 -14.63 -17.53
CA ASP A 244 6.96 -15.31 -17.27
C ASP A 244 7.06 -16.69 -17.96
N PHE A 245 8.15 -17.41 -17.70
CA PHE A 245 8.42 -18.76 -18.22
C PHE A 245 7.43 -19.83 -17.72
N HIS A 246 6.59 -19.54 -16.72
CA HIS A 246 5.53 -20.44 -16.23
C HIS A 246 4.12 -19.95 -16.66
N GLY A 247 4.03 -18.95 -17.53
CA GLY A 247 2.76 -18.39 -18.00
C GLY A 247 2.03 -17.56 -16.93
N LYS A 248 2.71 -17.15 -15.87
CA LYS A 248 2.17 -16.26 -14.83
C LYS A 248 2.56 -14.81 -15.14
N PRO A 249 1.78 -13.80 -14.71
CA PRO A 249 2.21 -12.41 -14.85
C PRO A 249 3.52 -12.14 -14.10
N VAL A 250 4.43 -11.38 -14.71
CA VAL A 250 5.64 -10.88 -14.07
C VAL A 250 5.25 -9.86 -13.01
N GLU A 251 5.58 -10.14 -11.75
CA GLU A 251 5.34 -9.21 -10.65
C GLU A 251 6.20 -7.94 -10.83
N ARG A 252 5.52 -6.79 -10.94
CA ARG A 252 6.15 -5.46 -11.14
C ARG A 252 5.89 -4.51 -9.98
N HIS A 253 5.13 -4.92 -8.98
CA HIS A 253 4.89 -4.17 -7.76
C HIS A 253 5.48 -4.89 -6.55
N ASP A 254 5.89 -4.12 -5.53
CA ASP A 254 6.26 -4.68 -4.24
C ASP A 254 5.16 -4.48 -3.21
N GLY A 255 5.36 -3.62 -2.21
CA GLY A 255 4.39 -3.28 -1.17
C GLY A 255 3.48 -2.11 -1.51
N LEU A 256 2.32 -2.00 -0.83
CA LEU A 256 1.61 -0.72 -0.76
C LEU A 256 2.09 0.12 0.42
N LEU A 257 2.20 -0.47 1.60
CA LEU A 257 2.68 0.21 2.79
C LEU A 257 3.52 -0.72 3.65
N ASP A 258 4.84 -0.61 3.54
CA ASP A 258 5.77 -1.45 4.28
C ASP A 258 6.43 -0.70 5.44
N MET A 259 6.57 -1.37 6.58
CA MET A 259 7.06 -0.77 7.84
C MET A 259 8.08 -1.69 8.50
N GLU A 260 9.33 -1.23 8.56
CA GLU A 260 10.48 -2.09 8.86
C GLU A 260 11.52 -1.41 9.76
N ASP A 261 12.53 -2.20 10.18
CA ASP A 261 13.75 -1.77 10.84
C ASP A 261 13.47 -0.77 11.99
N ALA A 262 12.82 -1.25 13.05
CA ALA A 262 12.48 -0.49 14.25
C ALA A 262 11.54 0.71 14.03
N THR A 263 10.77 0.71 12.93
CA THR A 263 9.61 1.61 12.78
C THR A 263 8.67 1.44 13.96
N ASP A 264 8.09 2.54 14.45
CA ASP A 264 7.33 2.50 15.69
C ASP A 264 6.24 3.57 15.79
N PHE A 265 5.24 3.31 16.62
CA PHE A 265 4.18 4.28 16.91
C PHE A 265 3.45 4.78 15.67
N VAL A 266 2.87 3.86 14.91
CA VAL A 266 2.14 4.17 13.67
C VAL A 266 0.65 3.90 13.83
N THR A 267 -0.18 4.74 13.22
CA THR A 267 -1.61 4.49 13.05
C THR A 267 -1.98 4.67 11.59
N VAL A 268 -2.61 3.63 11.04
CA VAL A 268 -3.24 3.62 9.73
C VAL A 268 -4.75 3.54 9.94
N SER A 269 -5.46 4.61 9.61
CA SER A 269 -6.90 4.70 9.86
C SER A 269 -7.70 5.12 8.65
N TYR A 270 -8.93 4.63 8.54
CA TYR A 270 -9.87 5.04 7.48
C TYR A 270 -9.23 5.03 6.08
N SER A 271 -8.30 4.13 5.79
CA SER A 271 -7.59 4.08 4.52
C SER A 271 -8.08 2.90 3.68
N ARG A 272 -7.91 2.98 2.36
CA ARG A 272 -8.25 1.91 1.42
C ARG A 272 -6.99 1.31 0.84
N PHE A 273 -6.94 -0.01 0.82
CA PHE A 273 -5.95 -0.80 0.12
C PHE A 273 -6.72 -1.70 -0.85
N THR A 274 -6.51 -1.52 -2.15
CA THR A 274 -7.25 -2.28 -3.17
C THR A 274 -6.34 -2.81 -4.25
N ASP A 275 -6.76 -3.90 -4.90
CA ASP A 275 -6.26 -4.35 -6.18
C ASP A 275 -4.72 -4.48 -6.21
N HIS A 276 -4.19 -5.38 -5.36
CA HIS A 276 -2.74 -5.50 -5.16
C HIS A 276 -2.32 -6.86 -4.60
N GLU A 277 -1.10 -7.31 -4.90
CA GLU A 277 -0.58 -8.60 -4.47
C GLU A 277 -0.11 -8.58 -2.99
N LYS A 278 0.94 -7.81 -2.65
CA LYS A 278 1.63 -7.82 -1.34
C LYS A 278 1.37 -6.52 -0.55
N THR A 279 0.29 -6.46 0.20
CA THR A 279 -0.25 -5.15 0.67
C THR A 279 0.60 -4.42 1.72
N VAL A 280 0.80 -5.01 2.90
CA VAL A 280 1.41 -4.36 4.08
C VAL A 280 2.31 -5.34 4.82
N LEU A 281 3.62 -5.17 4.70
CA LEU A 281 4.62 -5.90 5.48
C LEU A 281 5.03 -5.12 6.73
N ILE A 282 5.05 -5.81 7.88
CA ILE A 282 5.52 -5.28 9.16
C ILE A 282 6.66 -6.17 9.65
N GLY A 283 7.88 -5.64 9.54
CA GLY A 283 9.13 -6.37 9.78
C GLY A 283 9.54 -7.25 8.59
N SER A 284 10.64 -6.91 7.91
CA SER A 284 11.04 -7.54 6.65
C SER A 284 11.45 -8.99 6.77
N GLY A 285 11.95 -9.45 7.92
CA GLY A 285 12.52 -10.79 8.02
C GLY A 285 12.61 -11.37 9.42
N ASP A 286 12.56 -12.69 9.50
CA ASP A 286 12.71 -13.45 10.74
C ASP A 286 14.09 -13.21 11.40
N GLY A 287 15.11 -12.91 10.59
CA GLY A 287 16.47 -12.58 11.03
C GLY A 287 16.68 -11.13 11.51
N LYS A 288 15.62 -10.32 11.66
CA LYS A 288 15.69 -8.89 12.05
C LYS A 288 15.32 -8.62 13.51
N GLY A 289 15.22 -9.66 14.32
CA GLY A 289 14.77 -9.53 15.71
C GLY A 289 15.71 -8.73 16.62
N ASP A 290 16.96 -8.46 16.23
CA ASP A 290 17.87 -7.53 16.92
C ASP A 290 17.43 -6.07 16.76
N ARG A 291 16.74 -5.75 15.67
CA ARG A 291 16.21 -4.41 15.35
C ARG A 291 14.74 -4.26 15.74
N ASP A 292 13.93 -5.29 15.49
CA ASP A 292 12.46 -5.14 15.51
C ASP A 292 11.81 -5.52 16.86
N ARG A 293 12.48 -6.32 17.70
CA ARG A 293 11.93 -6.65 19.03
C ARG A 293 11.81 -5.38 19.88
N GLY A 294 10.60 -5.14 20.40
CA GLY A 294 10.29 -3.94 21.18
C GLY A 294 9.81 -2.75 20.35
N HIS A 295 9.78 -2.88 19.02
CA HIS A 295 9.30 -1.87 18.07
C HIS A 295 8.08 -2.40 17.29
N LEU A 296 7.83 -1.85 16.10
CA LEU A 296 6.74 -2.22 15.19
C LEU A 296 5.36 -2.15 15.88
N ARG A 297 5.14 -1.13 16.71
CA ARG A 297 3.86 -0.90 17.40
C ARG A 297 2.94 -0.09 16.50
N ILE A 298 1.95 -0.77 15.92
CA ILE A 298 1.16 -0.24 14.80
C ILE A 298 -0.32 -0.52 15.01
N THR A 299 -1.17 0.46 14.71
CA THR A 299 -2.64 0.33 14.79
C THR A 299 -3.24 0.43 13.38
N PHE A 300 -4.10 -0.52 13.02
CA PHE A 300 -4.96 -0.47 11.84
C PHE A 300 -6.40 -0.40 12.28
N HIS A 301 -7.13 0.65 11.90
CA HIS A 301 -8.56 0.67 12.15
C HIS A 301 -9.41 1.34 11.08
N HIS A 302 -10.62 0.82 10.89
CA HIS A 302 -11.57 1.34 9.91
C HIS A 302 -11.01 1.37 8.47
N ASN A 303 -10.01 0.54 8.17
CA ASN A 303 -9.47 0.43 6.83
C ASN A 303 -10.26 -0.57 5.99
N LEU A 304 -10.31 -0.32 4.68
CA LEU A 304 -10.74 -1.28 3.68
C LEU A 304 -9.52 -2.00 3.11
N PHE A 305 -9.54 -3.33 3.12
CA PHE A 305 -8.66 -4.18 2.33
C PHE A 305 -9.54 -4.95 1.36
N ALA A 306 -9.49 -4.60 0.07
CA ALA A 306 -10.35 -5.19 -0.94
C ALA A 306 -9.51 -5.78 -2.06
N ASP A 307 -9.68 -7.07 -2.33
CA ASP A 307 -9.04 -7.70 -3.50
C ASP A 307 -7.50 -7.57 -3.41
N THR A 308 -7.02 -7.70 -2.17
CA THR A 308 -5.62 -7.66 -1.75
C THR A 308 -5.14 -9.09 -1.51
N ALA A 309 -4.32 -9.66 -2.40
CA ALA A 309 -4.04 -11.09 -2.41
C ALA A 309 -3.42 -11.58 -1.09
N GLN A 310 -2.52 -10.80 -0.49
CA GLN A 310 -1.87 -11.14 0.77
C GLN A 310 -1.39 -9.93 1.59
N ARG A 311 -0.95 -10.21 2.82
CA ARG A 311 -0.30 -9.28 3.76
C ARG A 311 -1.19 -8.10 4.17
N SER A 312 -2.36 -8.36 4.75
CA SER A 312 -3.31 -7.32 5.19
C SER A 312 -3.52 -7.25 6.72
N PRO A 313 -2.51 -6.98 7.57
CA PRO A 313 -1.07 -6.95 7.31
C PRO A 313 -0.42 -8.34 7.52
N ARG A 314 0.86 -8.48 7.16
CA ARG A 314 1.72 -9.57 7.65
C ARG A 314 2.73 -9.03 8.67
N VAL A 315 2.73 -9.61 9.86
CA VAL A 315 3.42 -9.05 11.03
C VAL A 315 4.52 -9.97 11.54
N ARG A 316 5.66 -9.39 11.91
CA ARG A 316 6.70 -10.01 12.76
C ARG A 316 6.99 -9.12 13.95
N PHE A 317 7.33 -9.72 15.10
CA PHE A 317 7.76 -9.09 16.37
C PHE A 317 6.77 -8.10 17.04
N GLY A 318 6.20 -7.18 16.27
CA GLY A 318 5.50 -6.00 16.74
C GLY A 318 4.18 -6.24 17.46
N GLN A 319 3.82 -5.26 18.29
CA GLN A 319 2.51 -5.15 18.92
C GLN A 319 1.55 -4.44 17.97
N VAL A 320 0.85 -5.23 17.14
CA VAL A 320 -0.07 -4.70 16.14
C VAL A 320 -1.51 -4.84 16.61
N HIS A 321 -2.29 -3.76 16.57
CA HIS A 321 -3.72 -3.79 16.84
C HIS A 321 -4.51 -3.56 15.56
N ALA A 322 -5.27 -4.55 15.11
CA ALA A 322 -6.14 -4.46 13.95
C ALA A 322 -7.60 -4.53 14.41
N TYR A 323 -8.35 -3.42 14.35
CA TYR A 323 -9.77 -3.43 14.75
C TYR A 323 -10.69 -2.70 13.78
N ASN A 324 -11.93 -3.21 13.66
CA ASN A 324 -12.95 -2.64 12.76
C ASN A 324 -12.47 -2.38 11.33
N ASN A 325 -11.53 -3.17 10.82
CA ASN A 325 -11.19 -3.18 9.42
C ASN A 325 -12.20 -4.07 8.66
N TYR A 326 -12.43 -3.73 7.40
CA TYR A 326 -13.23 -4.54 6.50
C TYR A 326 -12.32 -5.15 5.43
N PHE A 327 -12.27 -6.46 5.41
CA PHE A 327 -11.55 -7.27 4.45
C PHE A 327 -12.54 -7.88 3.48
N ARG A 328 -12.32 -7.74 2.18
CA ARG A 328 -13.11 -8.43 1.17
C ARG A 328 -12.25 -8.95 0.03
N GLY A 329 -12.71 -10.01 -0.62
CA GLY A 329 -12.05 -10.58 -1.78
C GLY A 329 -12.90 -11.65 -2.44
N ALA A 330 -12.58 -11.98 -3.68
CA ALA A 330 -13.22 -13.07 -4.41
C ALA A 330 -12.18 -14.07 -4.95
N THR A 331 -12.53 -15.37 -4.94
CA THR A 331 -11.69 -16.44 -5.53
C THR A 331 -11.53 -16.33 -7.04
N ASP A 332 -12.44 -15.58 -7.67
CA ASP A 332 -12.66 -15.41 -9.10
C ASP A 332 -12.64 -13.94 -9.50
N ASP A 333 -12.01 -13.08 -8.70
CA ASP A 333 -11.65 -11.73 -9.15
C ASP A 333 -10.76 -11.82 -10.41
N PRO A 334 -11.01 -11.02 -11.45
CA PRO A 334 -10.29 -11.11 -12.72
C PRO A 334 -8.81 -10.70 -12.63
N ASP A 335 -8.48 -9.80 -11.70
CA ASP A 335 -7.14 -9.21 -11.61
C ASP A 335 -6.38 -9.74 -10.38
N TYR A 336 -7.08 -9.92 -9.24
CA TYR A 336 -6.51 -10.34 -7.96
C TYR A 336 -7.30 -11.49 -7.32
N PRO A 337 -7.38 -12.67 -7.97
CA PRO A 337 -8.12 -13.80 -7.44
C PRO A 337 -7.53 -14.27 -6.11
N MET A 338 -8.31 -14.13 -5.03
CA MET A 338 -7.89 -14.53 -3.70
C MET A 338 -8.09 -16.03 -3.48
N ARG A 339 -7.06 -16.82 -3.76
CA ARG A 339 -7.10 -18.29 -3.60
C ARG A 339 -6.17 -18.72 -2.48
N GLY A 340 -6.73 -19.27 -1.42
CA GLY A 340 -5.94 -19.89 -0.34
C GLY A 340 -5.41 -21.28 -0.72
N PRO A 341 -4.66 -21.95 0.18
CA PRO A 341 -4.02 -23.25 -0.09
C PRO A 341 -4.97 -24.35 -0.56
N GLY A 342 -6.19 -24.39 -0.01
CA GLY A 342 -7.22 -25.35 -0.42
C GLY A 342 -7.70 -25.20 -1.87
N LEU A 343 -7.37 -24.07 -2.52
CA LEU A 343 -7.66 -23.77 -3.92
C LEU A 343 -6.37 -23.67 -4.76
N GLY A 344 -5.23 -24.12 -4.23
CA GLY A 344 -3.95 -24.10 -4.94
C GLY A 344 -3.28 -22.72 -5.03
N GLY A 345 -3.72 -21.75 -4.23
CA GLY A 345 -3.06 -20.45 -4.11
C GLY A 345 -2.46 -20.20 -2.72
N SER A 346 -1.93 -19.00 -2.50
CA SER A 346 -1.25 -18.61 -1.26
C SER A 346 -1.88 -17.39 -0.59
N SER A 347 -3.06 -16.95 -1.03
CA SER A 347 -3.72 -15.75 -0.52
C SER A 347 -4.17 -15.89 0.93
N TYR A 348 -4.15 -14.78 1.67
CA TYR A 348 -4.66 -14.66 3.05
C TYR A 348 -4.84 -13.18 3.43
N PHE A 349 -5.65 -12.88 4.44
CA PHE A 349 -5.71 -11.52 5.00
C PHE A 349 -4.61 -11.30 6.05
N LEU A 350 -4.74 -11.88 7.24
CA LEU A 350 -3.81 -11.65 8.35
C LEU A 350 -2.63 -12.62 8.31
N GLY A 351 -1.40 -12.10 8.30
CA GLY A 351 -0.18 -12.91 8.40
C GLY A 351 0.41 -12.89 9.81
N VAL A 352 0.33 -14.00 10.53
CA VAL A 352 0.88 -14.14 11.89
C VAL A 352 2.31 -14.67 11.83
N GLY A 353 3.27 -13.77 11.73
CA GLY A 353 4.69 -14.10 11.59
C GLY A 353 5.43 -14.30 12.92
N LEU A 354 6.71 -14.67 12.80
CA LEU A 354 7.61 -14.95 13.93
C LEU A 354 7.52 -13.85 15.00
N GLU A 355 7.26 -14.27 16.23
CA GLU A 355 7.16 -13.43 17.43
C GLU A 355 6.17 -12.24 17.32
N SER A 356 5.27 -12.25 16.33
CA SER A 356 4.24 -11.22 16.23
C SER A 356 3.32 -11.22 17.45
N LYS A 357 2.88 -10.03 17.86
CA LYS A 357 1.94 -9.82 18.97
C LYS A 357 0.68 -9.14 18.45
N LEU A 358 0.05 -9.78 17.46
CA LEU A 358 -1.13 -9.26 16.77
C LEU A 358 -2.39 -9.45 17.62
N VAL A 359 -3.09 -8.34 17.88
CA VAL A 359 -4.41 -8.26 18.50
C VAL A 359 -5.42 -7.86 17.43
N SER A 360 -6.33 -8.76 17.10
CA SER A 360 -7.44 -8.53 16.16
C SER A 360 -8.75 -8.32 16.93
N GLU A 361 -9.52 -7.28 16.64
CA GLU A 361 -10.80 -7.03 17.33
C GLU A 361 -11.90 -6.58 16.37
N TYR A 362 -13.01 -7.32 16.36
CA TYR A 362 -14.23 -6.93 15.65
C TYR A 362 -13.98 -6.53 14.18
N ASN A 363 -13.17 -7.30 13.46
CA ASN A 363 -12.96 -7.15 12.02
C ASN A 363 -14.04 -7.91 11.23
N ALA A 364 -14.38 -7.43 10.04
CA ALA A 364 -15.32 -8.10 9.14
C ALA A 364 -14.56 -8.63 7.92
N PHE A 365 -14.75 -9.91 7.59
CA PHE A 365 -14.11 -10.61 6.48
C PHE A 365 -15.18 -11.15 5.52
N ASP A 366 -15.13 -10.75 4.25
CA ASP A 366 -16.04 -11.20 3.19
C ASP A 366 -15.26 -11.80 2.03
N HIS A 367 -15.12 -13.12 2.03
CA HIS A 367 -14.53 -13.86 0.93
C HIS A 367 -15.60 -14.62 0.16
N THR A 368 -15.73 -14.36 -1.13
CA THR A 368 -16.78 -14.89 -2.00
C THR A 368 -16.23 -15.64 -3.21
N GLY A 369 -17.13 -16.28 -3.97
CA GLY A 369 -16.78 -17.06 -5.16
C GLY A 369 -16.66 -18.58 -4.89
N PRO A 370 -16.42 -19.38 -5.94
CA PRO A 370 -16.36 -20.83 -5.85
C PRO A 370 -15.28 -21.32 -4.88
N GLY A 371 -15.68 -22.13 -3.88
CA GLY A 371 -14.74 -22.70 -2.91
C GLY A 371 -14.24 -21.71 -1.84
N ALA A 372 -14.80 -20.50 -1.77
CA ALA A 372 -14.44 -19.53 -0.75
C ALA A 372 -14.59 -20.10 0.68
N SER A 373 -13.49 -20.05 1.44
CA SER A 373 -13.36 -20.61 2.78
C SER A 373 -12.99 -19.54 3.81
N PRO A 374 -13.41 -19.68 5.09
CA PRO A 374 -12.87 -18.90 6.21
C PRO A 374 -11.37 -19.08 6.44
N ASP A 375 -10.72 -20.11 5.88
CA ASP A 375 -9.26 -20.32 6.04
C ASP A 375 -8.43 -19.19 5.43
N ILE A 376 -9.01 -18.39 4.51
CA ILE A 376 -8.38 -17.19 3.95
C ILE A 376 -8.09 -16.11 5.02
N VAL A 377 -8.78 -16.14 6.16
CA VAL A 377 -8.71 -15.07 7.17
C VAL A 377 -7.29 -14.91 7.70
N LEU A 378 -6.54 -16.00 7.80
CA LEU A 378 -5.26 -15.99 8.46
C LEU A 378 -4.32 -17.06 7.93
N ALA A 379 -3.08 -16.66 7.63
CA ALA A 379 -1.95 -17.56 7.45
C ALA A 379 -0.94 -17.39 8.61
N ASN A 380 -0.31 -18.49 9.01
CA ASN A 380 0.69 -18.50 10.07
C ASN A 380 2.10 -18.70 9.48
N PHE A 381 3.03 -17.84 9.87
CA PHE A 381 4.43 -17.84 9.47
C PHE A 381 5.32 -17.88 10.72
N HIS A 382 5.20 -18.96 11.51
CA HIS A 382 5.97 -19.21 12.74
C HIS A 382 5.52 -18.42 13.98
N GLY A 383 4.38 -17.74 13.92
CA GLY A 383 3.88 -16.95 15.04
C GLY A 383 3.06 -17.79 16.03
N HIS A 384 3.58 -17.96 17.23
CA HIS A 384 2.94 -18.74 18.30
C HIS A 384 2.02 -17.91 19.21
N GLN A 385 1.92 -16.60 19.00
CA GLN A 385 1.06 -15.69 19.76
C GLN A 385 0.12 -14.96 18.82
N PHE A 386 -1.18 -15.03 19.09
CA PHE A 386 -2.21 -14.29 18.36
C PHE A 386 -3.50 -14.25 19.17
N THR A 387 -4.21 -13.13 19.16
CA THR A 387 -5.55 -13.07 19.76
C THR A 387 -6.52 -12.33 18.86
N ASP A 388 -7.72 -12.89 18.73
CA ASP A 388 -8.89 -12.26 18.13
C ASP A 388 -10.03 -12.16 19.13
N THR A 389 -10.73 -11.02 19.11
CA THR A 389 -12.01 -10.85 19.80
C THR A 389 -13.10 -10.44 18.81
N GLY A 390 -14.00 -11.38 18.52
CA GLY A 390 -15.30 -11.06 17.92
C GLY A 390 -15.24 -10.67 16.45
N SER A 391 -14.33 -11.20 15.65
CA SER A 391 -14.41 -11.01 14.21
C SER A 391 -15.56 -11.78 13.56
N TRP A 392 -15.92 -11.38 12.34
CA TRP A 392 -16.97 -12.01 11.54
C TRP A 392 -16.45 -12.45 10.18
N TYR A 393 -16.87 -13.62 9.73
CA TYR A 393 -16.72 -14.09 8.35
C TYR A 393 -18.10 -14.16 7.70
N ARG A 394 -18.31 -13.40 6.61
CA ARG A 394 -19.60 -13.27 5.91
C ARG A 394 -20.77 -12.99 6.86
N GLY A 395 -20.53 -12.07 7.80
CA GLY A 395 -21.52 -11.59 8.77
C GLY A 395 -21.77 -12.52 9.95
N ARG A 396 -21.17 -13.72 9.98
CA ARG A 396 -21.28 -14.68 11.09
C ARG A 396 -20.01 -14.64 11.95
N ARG A 397 -20.14 -14.86 13.26
CA ARG A 397 -18.96 -14.96 14.14
C ARG A 397 -18.03 -16.07 13.66
N ILE A 398 -16.74 -15.82 13.70
CA ILE A 398 -15.69 -16.79 13.41
C ILE A 398 -14.75 -16.88 14.61
N ASP A 399 -14.25 -18.08 14.90
CA ASP A 399 -13.20 -18.30 15.89
C ASP A 399 -11.84 -18.26 15.20
N VAL A 400 -11.28 -17.05 15.09
CA VAL A 400 -9.97 -16.84 14.44
C VAL A 400 -8.84 -17.38 15.33
N ASN A 401 -9.02 -17.42 16.66
CA ASN A 401 -8.04 -18.02 17.58
C ASN A 401 -7.85 -19.50 17.31
N ALA A 402 -8.95 -20.23 17.08
CA ALA A 402 -8.88 -21.64 16.70
C ALA A 402 -8.24 -21.83 15.32
N LEU A 403 -8.46 -20.92 14.36
CA LEU A 403 -7.79 -20.96 13.06
C LEU A 403 -6.26 -20.76 13.21
N ALA A 404 -5.84 -19.73 13.94
CA ALA A 404 -4.43 -19.44 14.22
C ALA A 404 -3.72 -20.58 14.97
N ARG A 405 -4.39 -21.17 15.96
CA ARG A 405 -3.88 -22.33 16.70
C ARG A 405 -3.63 -23.51 15.78
N ARG A 406 -4.63 -23.90 14.99
CA ARG A 406 -4.51 -25.06 14.10
C ARG A 406 -3.42 -24.87 13.06
N THR A 407 -3.35 -23.71 12.42
CA THR A 407 -2.33 -23.45 11.39
C THR A 407 -0.92 -23.47 11.96
N PHE A 408 -0.71 -22.89 13.16
CA PHE A 408 0.56 -22.96 13.86
C PHE A 408 0.92 -24.40 14.26
N GLU A 409 0.02 -25.12 14.94
CA GLU A 409 0.30 -26.45 15.48
C GLU A 409 0.58 -27.47 14.37
N THR A 410 -0.10 -27.37 13.23
CA THR A 410 0.18 -28.19 12.03
C THR A 410 1.57 -27.90 11.46
N ALA A 411 1.92 -26.62 11.27
CA ALA A 411 3.24 -26.24 10.75
C ALA A 411 4.36 -26.67 11.71
N ALA A 412 4.17 -26.46 13.01
CA ALA A 412 5.14 -26.85 14.04
C ALA A 412 5.33 -28.36 14.13
N ALA A 413 4.25 -29.15 14.00
CA ALA A 413 4.36 -30.61 13.93
C ALA A 413 5.17 -31.06 12.72
N LYS A 414 4.86 -30.54 11.53
CA LYS A 414 5.61 -30.82 10.31
C LYS A 414 7.11 -30.53 10.48
N ALA A 415 7.46 -29.35 11.00
CA ALA A 415 8.85 -28.97 11.20
C ALA A 415 9.59 -29.86 12.22
N ARG A 416 8.90 -30.35 13.26
CA ARG A 416 9.46 -31.32 14.21
C ARG A 416 9.68 -32.69 13.58
N ASP A 417 8.72 -33.17 12.80
CA ASP A 417 8.83 -34.46 12.10
C ASP A 417 9.97 -34.45 11.06
N GLU A 418 10.12 -33.33 10.34
CA GLU A 418 11.22 -33.10 9.40
C GLU A 418 12.57 -33.12 10.14
N ALA A 419 12.69 -32.37 11.23
CA ALA A 419 13.91 -32.33 12.03
C ALA A 419 14.28 -33.70 12.63
N GLN A 420 13.27 -34.44 13.13
CA GLN A 420 13.45 -35.81 13.59
C GLN A 420 13.95 -36.72 12.47
N SER A 421 13.39 -36.60 11.27
CA SER A 421 13.77 -37.42 10.11
C SER A 421 15.18 -37.11 9.59
N SER A 422 15.63 -35.85 9.71
CA SER A 422 16.98 -35.42 9.33
C SER A 422 18.02 -35.57 10.45
N GLY A 423 17.63 -35.98 11.66
CA GLY A 423 18.53 -36.06 12.81
C GLY A 423 19.03 -34.70 13.28
N THR A 424 18.25 -33.64 13.06
CA THR A 424 18.56 -32.27 13.49
C THR A 424 17.61 -31.82 14.60
N GLU A 425 17.97 -30.76 15.32
CA GLU A 425 17.04 -30.12 16.25
C GLU A 425 15.94 -29.38 15.48
N PRO A 426 14.68 -29.40 15.96
CA PRO A 426 13.62 -28.61 15.37
C PRO A 426 13.93 -27.11 15.53
N PRO A 427 13.48 -26.27 14.58
CA PRO A 427 13.66 -24.83 14.72
C PRO A 427 12.92 -24.32 15.97
N GLU A 428 13.50 -23.31 16.63
CA GLU A 428 13.02 -22.85 17.94
C GLU A 428 11.52 -22.54 17.97
N TRP A 429 11.00 -21.89 16.93
CA TRP A 429 9.58 -21.56 16.82
C TRP A 429 8.67 -22.80 16.87
N ALA A 430 9.11 -23.93 16.32
CA ALA A 430 8.34 -25.17 16.28
C ALA A 430 8.32 -25.88 17.64
N THR A 431 9.15 -25.47 18.60
CA THR A 431 9.12 -25.96 19.98
C THR A 431 8.16 -25.15 20.87
N ARG A 432 7.68 -24.00 20.39
CA ARG A 432 6.76 -23.13 21.13
C ARG A 432 5.35 -23.72 21.16
N THR A 433 4.59 -23.35 22.19
CA THR A 433 3.16 -23.65 22.30
C THR A 433 2.34 -22.44 21.87
N PHE A 434 1.30 -22.65 21.07
CA PHE A 434 0.41 -21.57 20.68
C PHE A 434 -0.35 -21.01 21.89
N THR A 435 -0.43 -19.68 21.99
CA THR A 435 -1.14 -18.95 23.05
C THR A 435 -1.93 -17.76 22.51
N THR A 436 -3.07 -17.49 23.14
CA THR A 436 -3.84 -16.25 22.93
C THR A 436 -3.41 -15.12 23.86
N ASP A 437 -2.47 -15.40 24.77
CA ASP A 437 -1.79 -14.36 25.54
C ASP A 437 -0.64 -13.78 24.70
N VAL A 438 -0.88 -12.60 24.14
CA VAL A 438 0.11 -11.85 23.36
C VAL A 438 0.96 -10.93 24.23
N GLY A 439 0.73 -10.90 25.55
CA GLY A 439 1.50 -10.11 26.53
C GLY A 439 1.21 -8.60 26.52
N TRP A 440 0.10 -8.16 25.90
CA TRP A 440 -0.36 -6.76 25.94
C TRP A 440 -1.86 -6.66 25.59
N SER A 441 -2.47 -5.52 25.91
CA SER A 441 -3.83 -5.16 25.52
C SER A 441 -3.87 -3.72 25.00
N PRO A 442 -4.51 -3.44 23.85
CA PRO A 442 -4.63 -2.07 23.33
C PRO A 442 -5.29 -1.10 24.33
N ALA A 443 -6.25 -1.59 25.11
CA ALA A 443 -6.99 -0.77 26.08
C ALA A 443 -6.14 -0.27 27.25
N ASP A 444 -5.01 -0.93 27.54
CA ASP A 444 -4.04 -0.50 28.54
C ASP A 444 -3.11 0.60 28.02
N VAL A 445 -3.07 0.79 26.69
CA VAL A 445 -2.15 1.71 26.01
C VAL A 445 -2.85 3.00 25.58
N TYR A 446 -4.03 2.90 24.95
CA TYR A 446 -4.78 4.05 24.45
C TYR A 446 -6.28 3.82 24.50
N ARG A 447 -7.05 4.92 24.50
CA ARG A 447 -8.52 4.87 24.47
C ARG A 447 -9.02 4.66 23.05
N TYR A 448 -9.93 3.72 22.86
CA TYR A 448 -10.66 3.48 21.61
C TYR A 448 -12.04 2.91 21.93
N ARG A 449 -12.95 2.93 20.95
CA ARG A 449 -14.28 2.35 21.08
C ARG A 449 -14.63 1.56 19.81
N PRO A 450 -14.55 0.22 19.83
CA PRO A 450 -14.83 -0.56 18.64
C PRO A 450 -16.33 -0.63 18.36
N LEU A 451 -16.68 -0.61 17.08
CA LEU A 451 -17.95 -1.07 16.54
C LEU A 451 -18.08 -2.58 16.80
N ARG A 452 -19.26 -3.01 17.26
CA ARG A 452 -19.49 -4.40 17.72
C ARG A 452 -20.45 -5.18 16.82
N SER A 453 -20.66 -4.73 15.57
CA SER A 453 -21.41 -5.50 14.56
C SER A 453 -20.72 -5.45 13.20
N ALA A 454 -20.76 -6.56 12.46
CA ALA A 454 -20.23 -6.63 11.10
C ALA A 454 -20.85 -5.58 10.18
N ALA A 455 -22.17 -5.38 10.26
CA ALA A 455 -22.87 -4.39 9.44
C ALA A 455 -22.39 -2.95 9.71
N ALA A 456 -22.18 -2.58 10.98
CA ALA A 456 -21.65 -1.27 11.33
C ALA A 456 -20.22 -1.09 10.83
N VAL A 457 -19.36 -2.11 10.96
CA VAL A 457 -17.99 -2.09 10.43
C VAL A 457 -18.01 -1.86 8.92
N ARG A 458 -18.73 -2.72 8.17
CA ARG A 458 -18.84 -2.61 6.71
C ARG A 458 -19.38 -1.25 6.27
N HIS A 459 -20.48 -0.81 6.87
CA HIS A 459 -21.11 0.46 6.51
C HIS A 459 -20.18 1.65 6.77
N THR A 460 -19.54 1.68 7.94
CA THR A 460 -18.62 2.77 8.30
C THR A 460 -17.40 2.77 7.38
N VAL A 461 -16.76 1.63 7.18
CA VAL A 461 -15.56 1.53 6.34
C VAL A 461 -15.85 1.88 4.89
N LEU A 462 -16.93 1.35 4.29
CA LEU A 462 -17.25 1.65 2.89
C LEU A 462 -17.63 3.13 2.66
N ARG A 463 -18.19 3.78 3.69
CA ARG A 463 -18.56 5.20 3.63
C ARG A 463 -17.36 6.12 3.85
N ASP A 464 -16.52 5.80 4.83
CA ASP A 464 -15.55 6.75 5.38
C ASP A 464 -14.11 6.43 5.01
N ALA A 465 -13.75 5.19 4.68
CA ALA A 465 -12.38 4.92 4.25
C ALA A 465 -12.06 5.75 3.00
N GLY A 466 -10.79 6.18 2.85
CA GLY A 466 -10.23 7.21 1.97
C GLY A 466 -10.71 7.32 0.52
N PRO A 467 -10.09 8.15 -0.32
CA PRO A 467 -10.55 8.32 -1.70
C PRO A 467 -10.48 7.00 -2.48
N THR A 468 -11.13 6.93 -3.63
CA THR A 468 -10.92 5.83 -4.58
C THR A 468 -9.82 6.22 -5.56
N ILE A 469 -8.85 5.34 -5.81
CA ILE A 469 -7.95 5.51 -6.95
C ILE A 469 -8.79 5.17 -8.19
N SER A 470 -9.21 6.19 -8.93
CA SER A 470 -10.03 5.98 -10.14
C SER A 470 -9.16 5.44 -11.28
N ASN A 471 -9.53 4.30 -11.85
CA ASN A 471 -9.00 3.82 -13.13
C ASN A 471 -9.41 4.72 -14.31
N GLN A 472 -10.32 5.68 -14.08
CA GLN A 472 -10.74 6.69 -15.04
C GLN A 472 -10.08 8.03 -14.76
N ILE A 473 -8.77 8.08 -14.94
CA ILE A 473 -8.08 9.33 -15.25
C ILE A 473 -7.96 9.33 -16.77
N ASN A 474 -8.71 10.19 -17.45
CA ASN A 474 -8.68 10.34 -18.90
C ASN A 474 -7.25 10.71 -19.35
N PHE A 475 -6.50 9.76 -19.89
CA PHE A 475 -5.27 10.05 -20.62
C PHE A 475 -5.59 10.23 -22.11
N PRO A 476 -4.99 11.20 -22.80
CA PRO A 476 -4.92 11.14 -24.25
C PRO A 476 -4.16 9.85 -24.63
N PRO A 477 -4.57 9.13 -25.70
CA PRO A 477 -3.93 7.90 -26.11
C PRO A 477 -2.43 8.13 -26.37
N THR A 478 -1.59 7.29 -25.81
CA THR A 478 -0.16 7.23 -26.18
C THR A 478 -0.04 6.79 -27.65
N PRO A 479 0.87 7.38 -28.44
CA PRO A 479 1.08 6.95 -29.82
C PRO A 479 1.66 5.53 -29.81
N ASN A 480 0.99 4.63 -30.54
CA ASN A 480 1.43 3.26 -30.81
C ASN A 480 2.92 3.22 -31.20
N SER A 481 3.73 2.52 -30.41
CA SER A 481 5.03 2.01 -30.87
C SER A 481 4.80 0.73 -31.68
N SER A 482 4.33 0.89 -32.91
CA SER A 482 4.43 -0.17 -33.91
C SER A 482 5.86 -0.21 -34.44
N SER A 483 6.65 -1.18 -33.98
CA SER A 483 7.85 -1.59 -34.73
C SER A 483 7.39 -2.39 -35.94
N PRO A 484 7.77 -2.02 -37.18
CA PRO A 484 7.49 -2.83 -38.35
C PRO A 484 8.42 -4.04 -38.38
N ILE A 485 7.83 -5.22 -38.50
CA ILE A 485 8.52 -6.43 -38.92
C ILE A 485 8.94 -6.23 -40.39
N ALA A 486 10.23 -6.34 -40.66
CA ALA A 486 10.80 -6.66 -41.97
C ALA A 486 11.94 -7.65 -41.78
#